data_AF-A0A7G1IL90-F1
#
_entry.id   AF-A0A7G1IL90-F1
#
_cell.length_a   1.000
_cell.length_b   1.000
_cell.length_c   1.000
_cell.angle_alpha   90.00
_cell.angle_beta   90.00
_cell.angle_gamma   90.00
#
_symmetry.space_group_name_H-M   'P 1'
#
loop_
_entity.id
_entity.type
_entity.pdbx_description
1 polymer ?
#
loop_
_entity_poly.entity_id
_entity_poly.type
_entity_poly.pdbx_seq_one_letter_code
_entity_poly.pdbx_strand_id
1 'polypeptide(L)'
;MAVRHFLDHHLSSLLGVVEIAIAVLLAVKPWFPRLSAIGSLMAIGMFATTLTFVLSTPGAFEASAGGFPVLSSTGQFLIKDVALLGISAWTLVDALTRR
;
A
#
# COMPACT_ATOMS: atom_id res chain seq x y z
N MET A 1 -27.77 1.94 8.03
CA MET A 1 -27.23 1.64 6.69
C MET A 1 -26.56 2.87 6.07
N ALA A 2 -27.21 4.04 6.05
CA ALA A 2 -26.66 5.29 5.50
C ALA A 2 -25.32 5.76 6.14
N VAL A 3 -25.17 5.64 7.46
CA VAL A 3 -23.95 6.07 8.17
C VAL A 3 -22.71 5.25 7.79
N ARG A 4 -22.85 3.94 7.54
CA ARG A 4 -21.72 3.09 7.11
C ARG A 4 -21.23 3.47 5.71
N HIS A 5 -22.16 3.58 4.75
CA HIS A 5 -21.82 4.01 3.39
C HIS A 5 -21.13 5.38 3.35
N PHE A 6 -21.62 6.35 4.13
CA PHE A 6 -20.97 7.65 4.23
C PHE A 6 -19.52 7.51 4.72
N LEU A 7 -19.30 6.75 5.79
CA LEU A 7 -17.96 6.50 6.34
C LEU A 7 -17.04 5.83 5.32
N ASP A 8 -17.53 4.81 4.61
CA ASP A 8 -16.76 4.04 3.63
C ASP A 8 -16.23 4.94 2.50
N HIS A 9 -17.06 5.83 1.97
CA HIS A 9 -16.67 6.75 0.90
C HIS A 9 -15.60 7.75 1.36
N HIS A 10 -15.72 8.27 2.58
CA HIS A 10 -14.75 9.21 3.12
C HIS A 10 -13.39 8.54 3.37
N LEU A 11 -13.37 7.33 3.93
CA LEU A 11 -12.14 6.60 4.18
C LEU A 11 -11.39 6.28 2.88
N SER A 12 -12.09 5.78 1.85
CA SER A 12 -11.48 5.52 0.54
C SER A 12 -10.95 6.79 -0.13
N SER A 13 -11.67 7.91 -0.03
CA SER A 13 -11.22 9.19 -0.59
C SER A 13 -9.95 9.71 0.08
N LEU A 14 -9.88 9.62 1.41
CA LEU A 14 -8.72 10.05 2.19
C LEU A 14 -7.50 9.18 1.87
N LEU A 15 -7.71 7.86 1.78
CA LEU A 15 -6.64 6.93 1.41
C LEU A 15 -6.11 7.22 0.02
N GLY A 16 -6.99 7.47 -0.97
CA GLY A 16 -6.57 7.86 -2.32
C GLY A 16 -5.77 9.16 -2.37
N VAL A 17 -6.12 10.17 -1.55
CA VAL A 17 -5.32 11.42 -1.45
C VAL A 17 -3.94 11.14 -0.87
N VAL A 18 -3.85 10.29 0.16
CA VAL A 18 -2.57 9.88 0.76
C VAL A 18 -1.70 9.13 -0.26
N GLU A 19 -2.28 8.21 -1.03
CA GLU A 19 -1.57 7.47 -2.09
C GLU A 19 -0.98 8.41 -3.14
N ILE A 20 -1.75 9.39 -3.61
CA ILE A 20 -1.28 10.38 -4.60
C ILE A 20 -0.16 11.24 -4.00
N ALA A 21 -0.30 11.68 -2.74
CA ALA A 21 0.75 12.47 -2.08
C ALA A 21 2.06 11.68 -1.95
N ILE A 22 2.00 10.40 -1.58
CA ILE A 22 3.16 9.51 -1.52
C ILE A 22 3.77 9.32 -2.91
N ALA A 23 2.95 9.11 -3.95
CA ALA A 23 3.42 8.97 -5.32
C ALA A 23 4.16 10.22 -5.82
N VAL A 24 3.66 11.42 -5.47
CA VAL A 24 4.33 12.69 -5.79
C VAL A 24 5.68 12.80 -5.07
N LEU A 25 5.74 12.43 -3.79
CA LEU A 25 7.01 12.41 -3.04
C LEU A 25 8.02 11.44 -3.66
N LEU A 26 7.59 10.28 -4.13
CA LEU A 26 8.47 9.34 -4.86
C LEU A 26 8.94 9.92 -6.20
N ALA A 27 8.04 10.55 -6.96
CA ALA A 27 8.33 11.09 -8.28
C ALA A 27 9.31 12.28 -8.26
N VAL A 28 9.36 13.05 -7.17
CA VAL A 28 10.24 14.24 -7.06
C VAL A 28 11.72 13.89 -6.86
N LYS A 29 12.06 12.60 -6.78
CA LYS A 29 13.44 12.09 -6.58
C LYS A 29 14.52 12.77 -7.44
N PRO A 30 14.35 13.05 -8.74
CA PRO A 30 15.41 13.64 -9.57
C PRO A 30 15.88 15.02 -9.10
N TRP A 31 15.00 15.79 -8.43
CA TRP A 31 15.31 17.13 -7.92
C TRP A 31 15.59 17.11 -6.42
N PHE A 32 14.82 16.33 -5.65
CA PHE A 32 14.90 16.31 -4.19
C PHE A 32 14.93 14.87 -3.66
N PRO A 33 16.10 14.21 -3.68
CA PRO A 33 16.22 12.82 -3.22
C PRO A 33 15.82 12.63 -1.76
N ARG A 34 16.00 13.65 -0.91
CA ARG A 34 15.57 13.62 0.50
C ARG A 34 14.05 13.54 0.65
N LEU A 35 13.28 14.23 -0.20
CA LEU A 35 11.82 14.16 -0.17
C LEU A 35 11.33 12.81 -0.67
N SER A 36 12.01 12.24 -1.67
CA SER A 36 11.76 10.87 -2.12
C SER A 36 12.02 9.84 -1.02
N ALA A 37 13.06 10.00 -0.19
CA ALA A 37 13.29 9.10 0.93
C ALA A 37 12.14 9.12 1.95
N ILE A 38 11.56 10.30 2.24
CA ILE A 38 10.38 10.42 3.10
C ILE A 38 9.18 9.72 2.45
N GLY A 39 8.94 9.95 1.16
CA GLY A 39 7.89 9.27 0.39
C GLY A 39 8.04 7.75 0.41
N SER A 40 9.25 7.23 0.22
CA SER A 40 9.54 5.81 0.28
C SER A 40 9.28 5.23 1.67
N LEU A 41 9.63 5.93 2.74
CA LEU A 41 9.36 5.46 4.11
C LEU A 41 7.84 5.42 4.40
N MET A 42 7.10 6.43 3.96
CA MET A 42 5.64 6.46 4.08
C MET A 42 4.99 5.32 3.28
N ALA A 43 5.45 5.08 2.05
CA ALA A 43 4.98 3.99 1.20
C ALA A 43 5.22 2.62 1.85
N ILE A 44 6.42 2.40 2.41
CA ILE A 44 6.76 1.17 3.15
C ILE A 44 5.77 0.94 4.30
N GLY A 45 5.55 1.96 5.13
CA GLY A 45 4.62 1.86 6.26
C GLY A 45 3.18 1.54 5.82
N MET A 46 2.71 2.19 4.76
CA MET A 46 1.37 1.99 4.21
C MET A 46 1.19 0.57 3.64
N PHE A 47 2.09 0.11 2.78
CA PHE A 47 2.01 -1.23 2.18
C PHE A 47 2.22 -2.33 3.20
N ALA A 48 3.14 -2.15 4.16
CA ALA A 48 3.33 -3.10 5.25
C ALA A 48 2.05 -3.25 6.09
N THR A 49 1.40 -2.13 6.42
CA THR A 49 0.13 -2.14 7.15
C THR A 49 -0.96 -2.82 6.33
N THR A 50 -1.07 -2.51 5.05
CA THR A 50 -2.09 -3.10 4.16
C THR A 50 -1.89 -4.61 3.98
N LEU A 51 -0.64 -5.07 3.90
CA LEU A 51 -0.32 -6.51 3.81
C LEU A 51 -0.71 -7.29 5.07
N THR A 52 -0.75 -6.66 6.24
CA THR A 52 -1.26 -7.34 7.44
C THR A 52 -2.70 -7.81 7.27
N PHE A 53 -3.50 -7.14 6.42
CA PHE A 53 -4.87 -7.50 6.13
C PHE A 53 -5.01 -8.81 5.36
N VAL A 54 -3.99 -9.27 4.63
CA VAL A 54 -4.00 -10.59 3.99
C VAL A 54 -4.16 -11.70 5.03
N LEU A 55 -3.55 -11.52 6.21
CA LEU A 55 -3.58 -12.51 7.28
C LEU A 55 -4.72 -12.27 8.27
N SER A 56 -5.08 -11.01 8.54
CA SER A 56 -6.07 -10.67 9.55
C SER A 56 -7.51 -10.60 9.04
N THR A 57 -7.73 -10.48 7.73
CA THR A 57 -9.08 -10.31 7.16
C THR A 57 -9.72 -11.66 6.85
N PRO A 58 -10.86 -12.01 7.48
CA PRO A 58 -11.66 -13.16 7.07
C PRO A 58 -12.10 -13.01 5.61
N GLY A 59 -11.85 -14.02 4.78
CA GLY A 59 -12.16 -13.99 3.36
C GLY A 59 -11.05 -13.45 2.46
N ALA A 60 -9.85 -13.18 2.98
CA ALA A 60 -8.66 -12.95 2.13
C ALA A 60 -8.26 -14.21 1.32
N PHE A 61 -8.55 -15.40 1.86
CA PHE A 61 -8.36 -16.69 1.21
C PHE A 61 -9.70 -17.27 0.75
N GLU A 62 -9.70 -17.92 -0.40
CA GLU A 62 -10.90 -18.47 -1.04
C GLU A 62 -11.30 -19.79 -0.36
N ALA A 63 -12.25 -19.71 0.57
CA ALA A 63 -12.70 -20.85 1.35
C ALA A 63 -13.33 -21.95 0.47
N SER A 64 -13.99 -21.59 -0.64
CA SER A 64 -14.59 -22.56 -1.56
C SER A 64 -13.56 -23.38 -2.35
N ALA A 65 -12.33 -22.88 -2.45
CA ALA A 65 -11.22 -23.51 -3.18
C ALA A 65 -10.19 -24.19 -2.25
N GLY A 66 -10.56 -24.47 -1.00
CA GLY A 66 -9.68 -25.12 -0.02
C GLY A 66 -8.92 -24.18 0.91
N GLY A 67 -9.16 -22.86 0.83
CA GLY A 67 -8.55 -21.87 1.71
C GLY A 67 -7.11 -21.56 1.34
N PHE A 68 -6.24 -21.39 2.34
CA PHE A 68 -4.83 -21.06 2.11
C PHE A 68 -4.12 -22.14 1.26
N PRO A 69 -3.36 -21.79 0.20
CA PRO A 69 -2.92 -20.44 -0.19
C PRO A 69 -3.74 -19.77 -1.30
N VAL A 70 -4.93 -20.29 -1.65
CA VAL A 70 -5.75 -19.73 -2.74
C VAL A 70 -6.34 -18.37 -2.31
N LEU A 71 -6.03 -17.32 -3.07
CA LEU A 71 -6.47 -15.96 -2.76
C LEU A 71 -7.85 -15.67 -3.36
N SER A 72 -8.72 -15.07 -2.55
CA SER A 72 -9.98 -14.48 -3.03
C SER A 72 -9.71 -13.21 -3.85
N SER A 73 -10.75 -12.59 -4.42
CA SER A 73 -10.62 -11.28 -5.08
C SER A 73 -10.00 -10.22 -4.16
N THR A 74 -10.37 -10.21 -2.89
CA THR A 74 -9.79 -9.32 -1.87
C THR A 74 -8.32 -9.65 -1.62
N GLY A 75 -7.97 -10.94 -1.47
CA GLY A 75 -6.58 -11.37 -1.29
C GLY A 75 -5.68 -11.00 -2.47
N GLN A 76 -6.19 -11.12 -3.70
CA GLN A 76 -5.49 -10.72 -4.92
C GLN A 76 -5.30 -9.20 -5.03
N PHE A 77 -6.25 -8.40 -4.54
CA PHE A 77 -6.07 -6.95 -4.47
C PHE A 77 -4.95 -6.57 -3.49
N LEU A 78 -4.85 -7.27 -2.36
CA LEU A 78 -3.86 -6.99 -1.32
C LEU A 78 -2.45 -7.48 -1.71
N ILE A 79 -2.33 -8.59 -2.44
CA ILE A 79 -1.01 -9.18 -2.75
C ILE A 79 -0.15 -8.28 -3.64
N LYS A 80 -0.76 -7.36 -4.41
CA LYS A 80 -0.04 -6.37 -5.23
C LYS A 80 0.92 -5.52 -4.37
N ASP A 81 0.56 -5.29 -3.11
CA ASP A 81 1.30 -4.42 -2.21
C ASP A 81 2.64 -5.04 -1.80
N VAL A 82 2.84 -6.35 -1.96
CA VAL A 82 4.15 -7.01 -1.78
C VAL A 82 5.18 -6.45 -2.76
N ALA A 83 4.81 -6.34 -4.05
CA ALA A 83 5.68 -5.81 -5.07
C ALA A 83 5.98 -4.32 -4.81
N LEU A 84 4.96 -3.55 -4.44
CA LEU A 84 5.10 -2.12 -4.15
C LEU A 84 5.92 -1.86 -2.88
N LEU A 85 5.83 -2.71 -1.87
CA LEU A 85 6.70 -2.68 -0.69
C LEU A 85 8.17 -2.88 -1.09
N GLY A 86 8.45 -3.86 -1.95
CA GLY A 86 9.81 -4.10 -2.48
C GLY A 86 10.35 -2.90 -3.26
N ILE A 87 9.54 -2.31 -4.14
CA ILE A 87 9.90 -1.10 -4.90
C ILE A 87 10.12 0.09 -3.96
N SER A 88 9.30 0.23 -2.91
CA SER A 88 9.43 1.31 -1.93
C SER A 88 10.73 1.18 -1.12
N ALA A 89 11.09 -0.05 -0.71
CA ALA A 89 12.38 -0.32 -0.09
C ALA A 89 13.57 -0.03 -1.02
N TRP A 90 13.47 -0.43 -2.30
CA TRP A 90 14.49 -0.12 -3.30
C TRP A 90 14.66 1.40 -3.49
N THR A 91 13.56 2.13 -3.68
CA THR A 91 13.60 3.59 -3.87
C THR A 91 14.14 4.32 -2.64
N LEU A 92 13.87 3.82 -1.44
CA LEU A 92 14.47 4.35 -0.21
C LEU A 92 16.00 4.22 -0.24
N VAL A 93 16.51 3.02 -0.54
CA VAL A 93 17.96 2.78 -0.62
C VAL A 93 18.59 3.66 -1.70
N ASP A 94 18.01 3.68 -2.91
CA ASP A 94 18.51 4.49 -4.03
C ASP A 94 18.50 6.00 -3.73
N ALA A 95 17.47 6.50 -3.01
CA ALA A 95 17.42 7.89 -2.55
C ALA A 95 18.48 8.20 -1.48
N LEU A 96 18.84 7.24 -0.63
CA LEU A 96 19.87 7.39 0.40
C LEU A 96 21.29 7.26 -0.15
N THR A 97 21.51 6.49 -1.22
CA THR A 97 22.82 6.31 -1.84
C THR A 97 23.22 7.48 -2.73
N ARG A 98 22.27 8.14 -3.41
CA ARG A 98 22.55 9.30 -4.28
C ARG A 98 22.65 10.64 -3.51
N ARG A 99 23.37 10.66 -2.38
CA ARG A 99 23.59 11.89 -1.59
C ARG A 99 24.39 12.95 -2.33
#